data_AF-A0A8S2Y947-F1
#
_entry.id   AF-A0A8S2Y947-F1
#
_cell.length_a   1.000
_cell.length_b   1.000
_cell.length_c   1.000
_cell.angle_alpha   90.00
_cell.angle_beta   90.00
_cell.angle_gamma   90.00
#
_symmetry.space_group_name_H-M   'P 1'
#
loop_
_entity.id
_entity.type
_entity.pdbx_description
1 polymer ?
#
loop_
_entity_poly.entity_id
_entity_poly.type
_entity_poly.pdbx_seq_one_letter_code
_entity_poly.pdbx_strand_id
1 'polypeptide(L)' 'VRLTPEVIEASSQYLNPVGQYELSLRDLKIPVVENLGATLNQFDTIDFTNNDIRKLDGFPFL' A
#
# COMPACT_ATOMS: atom_id res chain seq x y z
N VAL A 1 12.66 -0.61 -0.92
CA VAL A 1 12.25 0.01 -2.21
C VAL A 1 11.49 1.29 -1.90
N ARG A 2 11.49 2.29 -2.80
CA ARG A 2 10.67 3.49 -2.65
C ARG A 2 9.21 3.17 -3.04
N LEU A 3 8.22 3.62 -2.28
CA LEU A 3 6.82 3.40 -2.63
C LEU A 3 6.39 4.40 -3.71
N THR A 4 6.59 4.05 -4.98
CA THR A 4 6.20 4.90 -6.12
C THR A 4 4.81 4.49 -6.65
N PRO A 5 4.13 5.36 -7.42
CA PRO A 5 2.87 5.00 -8.09
C PRO A 5 2.97 3.74 -8.93
N GLU A 6 4.09 3.53 -9.63
CA GLU A 6 4.32 2.34 -10.47
C GLU A 6 4.41 1.06 -9.63
N VAL A 7 5.00 1.15 -8.42
CA VAL A 7 5.01 0.02 -7.48
C VAL A 7 3.60 -0.31 -7.01
N ILE A 8 2.77 0.71 -6.73
CA ILE A 8 1.36 0.52 -6.34
C ILE A 8 0.59 -0.18 -7.45
N GLU A 9 0.71 0.29 -8.69
CA GLU A 9 0.01 -0.27 -9.85
C GLU A 9 0.44 -1.71 -10.16
N ALA A 10 1.73 -2.02 -10.04
CA ALA A 10 2.27 -3.35 -10.31
C ALA A 10 2.06 -4.36 -9.16
N SER A 11 1.65 -3.90 -7.99
CA SER A 11 1.46 -4.76 -6.81
C SER A 11 0.20 -5.61 -6.91
N SER A 12 0.16 -6.73 -6.17
CA SER A 12 -0.98 -7.64 -6.17
C SER A 12 -2.23 -6.97 -5.58
N GLN A 13 -3.34 -7.11 -6.29
CA GLN A 13 -4.64 -6.56 -5.94
C GLN A 13 -5.66 -7.68 -6.03
N TYR A 14 -6.39 -7.95 -4.94
CA TYR A 14 -7.33 -9.07 -4.89
C TYR A 14 -8.41 -8.87 -3.82
N LEU A 15 -9.48 -9.64 -3.92
CA LEU A 15 -10.46 -9.76 -2.84
C LEU A 15 -9.89 -10.68 -1.76
N ASN A 16 -9.68 -10.17 -0.56
CA ASN A 16 -9.13 -10.94 0.55
C ASN A 16 -10.20 -11.90 1.15
N PRO A 17 -9.81 -12.83 2.05
CA PRO A 17 -10.74 -13.84 2.59
C PRO A 17 -11.94 -13.31 3.38
N VAL A 18 -11.93 -12.03 3.77
CA VAL A 18 -13.06 -11.38 4.45
C VAL A 18 -13.91 -10.52 3.51
N GLY A 19 -13.67 -10.61 2.20
CA GLY A 19 -14.47 -9.94 1.18
C GLY A 19 -14.13 -8.47 0.97
N GLN A 20 -12.92 -8.04 1.33
CA GLN A 20 -12.43 -6.67 1.15
C GLN A 20 -11.45 -6.59 -0.01
N TYR A 21 -11.49 -5.52 -0.78
CA TYR A 21 -10.51 -5.31 -1.85
C TYR A 21 -9.18 -4.84 -1.24
N GLU A 22 -8.13 -5.62 -1.45
CA GLU A 22 -6.83 -5.49 -0.78
C GLU A 22 -5.72 -5.18 -1.78
N LEU A 23 -4.89 -4.19 -1.44
CA LEU A 23 -3.60 -3.94 -2.09
C LEU A 23 -2.48 -4.55 -1.23
N SER A 24 -1.76 -5.53 -1.76
CA SER A 24 -0.63 -6.15 -1.07
C SER A 24 0.69 -5.47 -1.42
N LEU A 25 1.29 -4.78 -0.44
CA LEU A 25 2.62 -4.16 -0.50
C LEU A 25 3.66 -4.92 0.33
N ARG A 26 3.46 -6.23 0.51
CA ARG A 26 4.29 -7.08 1.37
C ARG A 26 5.74 -7.21 0.89
N ASP A 27 6.67 -7.29 1.84
CA ASP A 27 8.08 -7.67 1.62
C ASP A 27 8.90 -6.73 0.69
N LEU A 28 8.44 -5.48 0.47
CA LEU A 28 9.08 -4.53 -0.47
C LEU A 28 10.21 -3.69 0.14
N LYS A 29 10.53 -3.87 1.43
CA LYS A 29 11.51 -3.05 2.16
C LYS A 29 11.20 -1.55 2.07
N ILE A 30 9.92 -1.19 2.13
CA ILE A 30 9.45 0.20 2.08
C ILE A 30 9.83 0.88 3.40
N PRO A 31 10.64 1.96 3.39
CA PRO A 31 11.04 2.65 4.61
C PRO A 31 10.06 3.76 5.02
N VAL A 32 9.28 4.29 4.07
CA VAL A 32 8.43 5.47 4.20
C VAL A 32 7.12 5.24 3.44
N VAL A 33 6.00 5.56 4.07
CA VAL A 33 4.69 5.61 3.40
C VAL A 33 4.59 6.93 2.64
N GLU A 34 4.33 6.85 1.34
CA GLU A 34 4.19 7.99 0.42
C GLU A 34 3.34 7.58 -0.79
N ASN A 35 2.90 8.54 -1.60
CA ASN A 35 2.22 8.32 -2.89
C ASN A 35 0.92 7.50 -2.84
N LEU A 36 0.32 7.29 -1.67
CA LEU A 36 -0.93 6.54 -1.54
C LEU A 36 -2.14 7.22 -2.24
N GLY A 37 -2.02 8.47 -2.68
CA GLY A 37 -3.01 9.09 -3.58
C GLY A 37 -3.17 8.33 -4.92
N ALA A 38 -2.15 7.59 -5.36
CA ALA A 38 -2.22 6.75 -6.56
C ALA A 38 -3.18 5.55 -6.41
N THR A 39 -3.61 5.23 -5.20
CA THR A 39 -4.60 4.17 -4.96
C THR A 39 -6.02 4.58 -5.37
N LEU A 40 -6.26 5.87 -5.65
CA LEU A 40 -7.54 6.44 -6.05
C LEU A 40 -8.72 6.02 -5.14
N ASN A 41 -8.43 5.75 -3.86
CA ASN A 41 -9.40 5.32 -2.86
C ASN A 41 -10.22 4.06 -3.26
N GLN A 42 -9.59 3.12 -3.99
CA GLN A 42 -10.26 1.92 -4.51
C GLN A 42 -10.20 0.71 -3.58
N PHE A 43 -9.33 0.72 -2.56
CA PHE A 43 -9.08 -0.44 -1.70
C PHE A 43 -9.65 -0.22 -0.29
N ASP A 44 -10.27 -1.26 0.25
CA ASP A 44 -10.71 -1.30 1.65
C ASP A 44 -9.53 -1.55 2.61
N THR A 45 -8.49 -2.24 2.12
CA THR A 45 -7.34 -2.66 2.90
C THR A 45 -6.04 -2.51 2.13
N ILE A 46 -4.97 -2.16 2.86
CA ILE A 46 -3.59 -2.12 2.33
C ILE A 46 -2.72 -2.92 3.28
N ASP A 47 -2.03 -3.93 2.74
CA ASP A 47 -1.16 -4.80 3.52
C ASP A 47 0.30 -4.39 3.39
N PHE A 48 0.85 -3.82 4.47
CA PHE A 48 2.24 -3.39 4.60
C PHE A 48 3.15 -4.39 5.33
N THR A 49 2.73 -5.65 5.52
CA THR A 49 3.47 -6.66 6.29
C THR A 49 4.92 -6.81 5.79
N ASN A 50 5.87 -6.98 6.72
CA ASN A 50 7.30 -7.18 6.45
C ASN A 50 8.02 -6.04 5.70
N ASN A 51 7.58 -4.80 5.88
CA ASN A 51 8.32 -3.61 5.44
C ASN A 51 9.15 -2.98 6.57
N ASP A 52 10.04 -2.04 6.20
CA ASP A 52 10.95 -1.34 7.11
C ASP A 52 10.39 0.05 7.51
N ILE A 53 9.06 0.18 7.59
CA ILE A 53 8.37 1.45 7.83
C ILE A 53 8.72 1.98 9.22
N ARG A 54 9.30 3.19 9.26
CA ARG A 54 9.80 3.81 10.50
C ARG A 54 8.76 4.67 11.22
N LYS A 55 7.75 5.15 10.50
CA LYS A 55 6.70 6.03 11.01
C LYS A 55 5.42 5.77 10.22
N LEU A 56 4.30 5.72 10.94
CA LEU A 56 2.97 5.71 10.35
C LEU A 56 2.54 7.17 10.11
N ASP A 57 2.82 7.69 8.92
CA ASP A 57 2.58 9.06 8.48
C ASP A 57 2.57 9.10 6.94
N GLY A 58 2.38 10.26 6.31
CA GLY A 58 2.47 10.41 4.85
C GLY A 58 1.23 9.92 4.09
N PHE A 59 0.14 9.66 4.81
CA PHE A 59 -1.16 9.35 4.22
C PHE A 59 -1.76 10.61 3.57
N PRO A 60 -2.40 10.49 2.39
CA PRO A 60 -3.06 11.61 1.74
C PRO A 60 -4.23 12.13 2.59
N PHE A 61 -4.50 13.43 2.47
CA PHE A 61 -5.71 14.03 3.03
C PHE A 61 -6.92 13.69 2.15
N LEU A 62 -8.09 13.59 2.77
CA LEU A 62 -9.39 13.43 2.11
C LEU A 62 -9.79 14.67 1.32
#